data_AF-A0A7C2PHG5-F1
#
_entry.id   AF-A0A7C2PHG5-F1
#
_cell.length_a   1.000
_cell.length_b   1.000
_cell.length_c   1.000
_cell.angle_alpha   90.00
_cell.angle_beta   90.00
_cell.angle_gamma   90.00
#
_symmetry.space_group_name_H-M   'P 1'
#
loop_
_entity.id
_entity.type
_entity.pdbx_description
1 polymer ?
#
loop_
_entity_poly.entity_id
_entity_poly.type
_entity_poly.pdbx_seq_one_letter_code
_entity_poly.pdbx_strand_id
1 'polypeptide(L)'
;MGTNIPASRREPAAPASSRAGAALSRGSLGLAGAVGLAAALGCSLFLPQPTPVPEVDAVLDRFGDPQADADAAFLDLAEAMTEDPLGVEATALGRLDDPNPEVRLMAVYALAETASTPAGLRALRQELDAEDPTERALAAEGLLRRGESQALPVLIGLLDDETPLRGAEPPVDMWGFASELLLRYTDRDFGLSTAESIAAASEAKPAWEQWWQSSAETIEWNEDEQQFRSLP
;
A
#
# COMPACT_ATOMS: atom_id res chain seq x y z
N MET A 1 -31.77 -25.20 55.03
CA MET A 1 -30.91 -24.00 55.10
C MET A 1 -29.92 -24.10 53.95
N GLY A 2 -29.91 -23.30 52.90
CA GLY A 2 -30.79 -22.28 52.35
C GLY A 2 -30.51 -22.25 50.84
N THR A 3 -31.56 -22.22 50.04
CA THR A 3 -31.56 -22.19 48.56
C THR A 3 -31.23 -20.79 48.04
N ASN A 4 -30.53 -20.67 46.91
CA ASN A 4 -30.56 -19.46 46.10
C ASN A 4 -30.71 -19.78 44.61
N ILE A 5 -31.70 -19.12 44.01
CA ILE A 5 -32.29 -19.25 42.67
C ILE A 5 -31.80 -18.07 41.80
N PRO A 6 -31.63 -18.24 40.48
CA PRO A 6 -31.12 -17.19 39.59
C PRO A 6 -32.18 -16.12 39.27
N ALA A 7 -31.73 -14.87 39.06
CA ALA A 7 -32.57 -13.73 38.70
C ALA A 7 -32.67 -13.57 37.17
N SER A 8 -33.90 -13.57 36.69
CA SER A 8 -34.34 -13.46 35.30
C SER A 8 -34.11 -12.08 34.68
N ARG A 9 -33.70 -12.06 33.40
CA ARG A 9 -33.73 -10.90 32.50
C ARG A 9 -35.15 -10.75 31.92
N ARG A 10 -35.77 -9.57 32.02
CA ARG A 10 -37.07 -9.24 31.41
C ARG A 10 -36.86 -8.37 30.16
N GLU A 11 -37.33 -8.84 29.01
CA GLU A 11 -37.84 -8.00 27.90
C GLU A 11 -39.30 -7.59 28.20
N PRO A 12 -39.85 -6.47 27.67
CA PRO A 12 -40.47 -6.43 26.32
C PRO A 12 -40.38 -5.00 25.68
N ALA A 13 -40.90 -4.58 24.50
CA ALA A 13 -41.75 -5.09 23.42
C ALA A 13 -41.46 -4.22 22.17
N ALA A 14 -41.59 -4.78 20.96
CA ALA A 14 -41.65 -4.02 19.70
C ALA A 14 -43.08 -4.04 19.14
N PRO A 15 -43.57 -2.96 18.49
CA PRO A 15 -44.78 -3.03 17.68
C PRO A 15 -44.50 -3.02 16.16
N ALA A 16 -45.02 -4.06 15.52
CA ALA A 16 -45.92 -4.11 14.36
C ALA A 16 -45.57 -3.42 13.01
N SER A 17 -45.34 -4.33 12.05
CA SER A 17 -45.62 -4.39 10.61
C SER A 17 -46.71 -3.49 9.95
N SER A 18 -46.43 -3.09 8.70
CA SER A 18 -47.39 -2.93 7.58
C SER A 18 -46.60 -2.96 6.25
N ARG A 19 -46.60 -4.04 5.43
CA ARG A 19 -47.56 -4.56 4.42
C ARG A 19 -47.71 -3.76 3.11
N ALA A 20 -47.81 -4.54 2.03
CA ALA A 20 -48.22 -4.28 0.63
C ALA A 20 -47.11 -3.82 -0.33
N GLY A 21 -46.77 -4.47 -1.45
CA GLY A 21 -47.45 -5.50 -2.22
C GLY A 21 -48.28 -4.91 -3.37
N ALA A 22 -47.70 -4.79 -4.57
CA ALA A 22 -48.40 -4.62 -5.86
C ALA A 22 -47.40 -4.89 -7.00
N ALA A 23 -47.48 -6.02 -7.70
CA ALA A 23 -48.38 -6.30 -8.83
C ALA A 23 -47.79 -5.83 -10.17
N LEU A 24 -47.10 -6.75 -10.84
CA LEU A 24 -46.82 -6.70 -12.27
C LEU A 24 -48.14 -6.87 -13.03
N SER A 25 -48.53 -5.90 -13.85
CA SER A 25 -49.57 -6.10 -14.87
C SER A 25 -49.00 -5.78 -16.25
N ARG A 26 -49.23 -6.71 -17.17
CA ARG A 26 -49.04 -6.57 -18.60
C ARG A 26 -50.28 -5.88 -19.17
N GLY A 27 -50.08 -4.87 -20.01
CA GLY A 27 -51.14 -4.23 -20.79
C GLY A 27 -50.54 -3.53 -22.01
N SER A 28 -51.05 -3.90 -23.18
CA SER A 28 -50.55 -3.62 -24.52
C SER A 28 -51.16 -2.36 -25.18
N LEU A 29 -50.37 -1.78 -26.11
CA LEU A 29 -50.73 -1.04 -27.33
C LEU A 29 -51.44 0.34 -27.25
N GLY A 30 -50.86 1.32 -27.95
CA GLY A 30 -51.51 2.56 -28.39
C GLY A 30 -50.56 3.51 -29.14
N LEU A 31 -50.55 3.45 -30.47
CA LEU A 31 -49.96 4.44 -31.38
C LEU A 31 -50.89 5.67 -31.47
N ALA A 32 -50.38 6.89 -31.32
CA ALA A 32 -50.76 8.11 -32.08
C ALA A 32 -50.00 9.34 -31.55
N GLY A 33 -49.43 10.14 -32.46
CA GLY A 33 -48.52 11.24 -32.14
C GLY A 33 -49.18 12.57 -31.75
N ALA A 34 -48.34 13.53 -31.36
CA ALA A 34 -48.48 14.96 -31.67
C ALA A 34 -47.24 15.73 -31.19
N VAL A 35 -46.85 16.67 -32.02
CA VAL A 35 -45.82 17.70 -31.83
C VAL A 35 -46.14 18.57 -30.60
N GLY A 36 -45.11 18.92 -29.81
CA GLY A 36 -45.22 19.86 -28.71
C GLY A 36 -43.86 20.36 -28.24
N LEU A 37 -43.38 21.41 -28.90
CA LEU A 37 -42.23 22.22 -28.52
C LEU A 37 -42.47 22.81 -27.11
N ALA A 38 -41.62 22.48 -26.12
CA ALA A 38 -41.63 23.13 -24.83
C ALA A 38 -40.19 23.42 -24.37
N ALA A 39 -39.97 24.69 -24.01
CA ALA A 39 -38.71 25.35 -23.76
C ALA A 39 -37.78 24.58 -22.81
N ALA A 40 -36.55 24.33 -23.28
CA ALA A 40 -35.42 23.95 -22.45
C ALA A 40 -35.03 25.15 -21.58
N LEU A 41 -35.56 25.23 -20.36
CA LEU A 41 -34.97 26.03 -19.29
C LEU A 41 -33.69 25.31 -18.87
N GLY A 42 -32.56 25.93 -19.22
CA GLY A 42 -31.22 25.48 -18.85
C GLY A 42 -31.05 25.49 -17.33
N CYS A 43 -31.35 24.37 -16.69
CA CYS A 43 -30.64 23.96 -15.51
C CYS A 43 -29.30 23.41 -15.97
N SER A 44 -28.32 24.29 -16.17
CA SER A 44 -26.92 23.89 -16.19
C SER A 44 -26.62 23.32 -14.80
N LEU A 45 -26.72 22.01 -14.66
CA LEU A 45 -26.05 21.30 -13.59
C LEU A 45 -24.57 21.65 -13.76
N PHE A 46 -24.07 22.57 -12.92
CA PHE A 46 -22.65 22.74 -12.70
C PHE A 46 -22.21 21.48 -11.96
N LEU A 47 -22.07 20.39 -12.72
CA LEU A 47 -21.30 19.25 -12.26
C LEU A 47 -19.91 19.82 -11.98
N PRO A 48 -19.38 19.70 -10.75
CA PRO A 48 -17.98 20.01 -10.54
C PRO A 48 -17.21 19.25 -11.62
N GLN A 49 -16.45 19.98 -12.45
CA GLN A 49 -15.54 19.30 -13.35
C GLN A 49 -14.67 18.41 -12.46
N PRO A 50 -14.41 17.15 -12.84
CA PRO A 50 -13.36 16.40 -12.17
C PRO A 50 -12.14 17.32 -12.17
N THR A 51 -11.63 17.64 -10.98
CA THR A 51 -10.34 18.32 -10.89
C THR A 51 -9.38 17.46 -11.72
N PRO A 52 -8.68 18.01 -12.71
CA PRO A 52 -7.64 17.24 -13.37
C PRO A 52 -6.70 16.81 -12.25
N VAL A 53 -6.54 15.49 -12.10
CA VAL A 53 -5.51 14.92 -11.21
C VAL A 53 -4.23 15.69 -11.53
N PRO A 54 -3.57 16.30 -10.52
CA PRO A 54 -2.32 16.98 -10.79
C PRO A 54 -1.40 15.99 -11.50
N GLU A 55 -0.77 16.43 -12.60
CA GLU A 55 0.14 15.57 -13.34
C GLU A 55 1.18 15.01 -12.36
N VAL A 56 1.40 13.70 -12.40
CA VAL A 56 2.26 13.00 -11.42
C VAL A 56 3.64 13.67 -11.32
N ASP A 57 4.13 14.20 -12.43
CA ASP A 57 5.39 14.94 -12.50
C ASP A 57 5.39 16.19 -11.59
N ALA A 58 4.29 16.96 -11.61
CA ALA A 58 4.11 18.12 -10.75
C ALA A 58 3.89 17.73 -9.27
N VAL A 59 3.30 16.56 -9.01
CA VAL A 59 3.19 16.02 -7.65
C VAL A 59 4.59 15.68 -7.11
N LEU A 60 5.42 15.00 -7.91
CA LEU A 60 6.78 14.65 -7.51
C LEU A 60 7.66 15.89 -7.27
N ASP A 61 7.54 16.93 -8.10
CA ASP A 61 8.28 18.19 -7.90
C ASP A 61 8.01 18.86 -6.54
N ARG A 62 6.81 18.69 -5.98
CA ARG A 62 6.45 19.30 -4.69
C ARG A 62 7.27 18.75 -3.53
N PHE A 63 7.68 17.49 -3.57
CA PHE A 63 8.54 16.94 -2.53
C PHE A 63 9.93 17.58 -2.53
N GLY A 64 10.34 18.17 -3.65
CA GLY A 64 11.57 18.96 -3.75
C GLY A 64 11.44 20.41 -3.28
N ASP A 65 10.22 20.91 -3.04
CA ASP A 65 9.96 22.29 -2.61
C ASP A 65 9.76 22.36 -1.08
N PRO A 66 10.67 23.00 -0.32
CA PRO A 66 10.55 23.15 1.13
C PRO A 66 9.33 23.96 1.60
N GLN A 67 8.62 24.64 0.70
CA GLN A 67 7.40 25.38 1.00
C GLN A 67 6.12 24.61 0.62
N ALA A 68 6.25 23.48 -0.08
CA ALA A 68 5.10 22.68 -0.43
C ALA A 68 4.48 22.02 0.81
N ASP A 69 3.17 21.86 0.77
CA ASP A 69 2.44 21.03 1.73
C ASP A 69 2.72 19.56 1.39
N ALA A 70 3.55 18.92 2.21
CA ALA A 70 4.00 17.54 2.04
C ALA A 70 2.86 16.54 2.23
N ASP A 71 1.98 16.75 3.23
CA ASP A 71 0.83 15.89 3.49
C ASP A 71 -0.11 15.87 2.28
N ALA A 72 -0.37 17.05 1.72
CA ALA A 72 -1.15 17.15 0.50
C ALA A 72 -0.44 16.51 -0.71
N ALA A 73 0.89 16.57 -0.80
CA ALA A 73 1.63 15.93 -1.89
C ALA A 73 1.60 14.40 -1.79
N PHE A 74 1.72 13.85 -0.58
CA PHE A 74 1.54 12.43 -0.32
C PHE A 74 0.13 11.96 -0.65
N LEU A 75 -0.90 12.74 -0.28
CA LEU A 75 -2.29 12.40 -0.61
C LEU A 75 -2.52 12.38 -2.12
N ASP A 76 -2.05 13.40 -2.84
CA ASP A 76 -2.19 13.48 -4.29
C ASP A 76 -1.43 12.32 -4.98
N LEU A 77 -0.24 11.95 -4.48
CA LEU A 77 0.51 10.81 -5.00
C LEU A 77 -0.22 9.48 -4.75
N ALA A 78 -0.79 9.30 -3.55
CA ALA A 78 -1.56 8.11 -3.21
C ALA A 78 -2.84 7.96 -4.05
N GLU A 79 -3.53 9.07 -4.32
CA GLU A 79 -4.66 9.11 -5.25
C GLU A 79 -4.21 8.72 -6.65
N ALA A 80 -3.12 9.31 -7.16
CA ALA A 80 -2.58 8.99 -8.48
C ALA A 80 -2.16 7.52 -8.62
N MET A 81 -1.55 6.92 -7.59
CA MET A 81 -1.19 5.50 -7.58
C MET A 81 -2.41 4.58 -7.64
N THR A 82 -3.54 5.04 -7.10
CA THR A 82 -4.81 4.30 -7.14
C THR A 82 -5.49 4.43 -8.50
N GLU A 83 -5.45 5.62 -9.11
CA GLU A 83 -6.16 5.92 -10.35
C GLU A 83 -5.40 5.48 -11.61
N ASP A 84 -4.08 5.72 -11.66
CA ASP A 84 -3.21 5.40 -12.79
C ASP A 84 -1.82 4.89 -12.33
N PRO A 85 -1.74 3.67 -11.76
CA PRO A 85 -0.48 3.11 -11.30
C PRO A 85 0.56 2.97 -12.42
N LEU A 86 0.13 2.72 -13.66
CA LEU A 86 1.05 2.60 -14.80
C LEU A 86 1.62 3.96 -15.23
N GLY A 87 0.80 5.01 -15.22
CA GLY A 87 1.26 6.38 -15.47
C GLY A 87 2.19 6.89 -14.37
N VAL A 88 1.90 6.56 -13.11
CA VAL A 88 2.80 6.83 -11.99
C VAL A 88 4.12 6.09 -12.15
N GLU A 89 4.09 4.78 -12.44
CA GLU A 89 5.30 3.98 -12.69
C GLU A 89 6.15 4.59 -13.82
N ALA A 90 5.53 4.95 -14.95
CA ALA A 90 6.22 5.54 -16.07
C ALA A 90 6.87 6.90 -15.74
N THR A 91 6.19 7.72 -14.94
CA THR A 91 6.71 9.03 -14.49
C THR A 91 7.86 8.86 -13.50
N ALA A 92 7.69 8.00 -12.51
CA ALA A 92 8.69 7.73 -11.49
C ALA A 92 10.00 7.18 -12.09
N LEU A 93 9.93 6.32 -13.11
CA LEU A 93 11.12 5.87 -13.86
C LEU A 93 11.94 7.04 -14.44
N GLY A 94 11.31 8.14 -14.82
CA GLY A 94 11.98 9.34 -15.33
C GLY A 94 12.64 10.21 -14.25
N ARG A 95 12.38 9.92 -12.97
CA ARG A 95 12.79 10.75 -11.81
C ARG A 95 13.82 10.09 -10.89
N LEU A 96 14.29 8.89 -11.20
CA LEU A 96 15.31 8.18 -10.39
C LEU A 96 16.67 8.89 -10.36
N ASP A 97 16.99 9.68 -11.38
CA ASP A 97 18.22 10.46 -11.49
C ASP A 97 18.02 11.96 -11.18
N ASP A 98 16.90 12.34 -10.55
CA ASP A 98 16.60 13.74 -10.24
C ASP A 98 17.68 14.38 -9.34
N PRO A 99 18.16 15.61 -9.60
CA PRO A 99 19.18 16.22 -8.74
C PRO A 99 18.70 16.48 -7.30
N ASN A 100 17.39 16.50 -7.05
CA ASN A 100 16.82 16.64 -5.72
C ASN A 100 16.62 15.25 -5.07
N PRO A 101 17.28 14.98 -3.93
CA PRO A 101 17.20 13.68 -3.26
C PRO A 101 15.78 13.34 -2.77
N GLU A 102 14.95 14.31 -2.41
CA GLU A 102 13.57 14.04 -1.97
C GLU A 102 12.68 13.64 -3.15
N VAL A 103 12.89 14.22 -4.33
CA VAL A 103 12.18 13.82 -5.56
C VAL A 103 12.57 12.41 -5.97
N ARG A 104 13.88 12.09 -5.93
CA ARG A 104 14.38 10.73 -6.19
C ARG A 104 13.78 9.72 -5.22
N LEU A 105 13.81 10.01 -3.92
CA LEU A 105 13.26 9.13 -2.89
C LEU A 105 11.78 8.85 -3.14
N MET A 106 11.00 9.87 -3.50
CA MET A 106 9.57 9.71 -3.80
C MET A 106 9.31 8.98 -5.12
N ALA A 107 10.21 9.09 -6.10
CA ALA A 107 10.16 8.25 -7.29
C ALA A 107 10.39 6.78 -6.95
N VAL A 108 11.35 6.46 -6.08
CA VAL A 108 11.58 5.08 -5.59
C VAL A 108 10.38 4.57 -4.80
N TYR A 109 9.81 5.38 -3.91
CA TYR A 109 8.58 5.07 -3.19
C TYR A 109 7.43 4.74 -4.15
N ALA A 110 7.16 5.62 -5.12
CA ALA A 110 6.13 5.41 -6.11
C ALA A 110 6.34 4.12 -6.93
N LEU A 111 7.59 3.79 -7.30
CA LEU A 111 7.90 2.51 -7.94
C LEU A 111 7.69 1.32 -7.01
N ALA A 112 8.07 1.41 -5.73
CA ALA A 112 7.87 0.34 -4.76
C ALA A 112 6.38 -0.03 -4.63
N GLU A 113 5.49 0.97 -4.68
CA GLU A 113 4.05 0.77 -4.70
C GLU A 113 3.54 0.26 -6.05
N THR A 114 3.96 0.87 -7.16
CA THR A 114 3.26 0.71 -8.46
C THR A 114 3.90 -0.25 -9.45
N ALA A 115 5.20 -0.54 -9.34
CA ALA A 115 5.95 -1.27 -10.36
C ALA A 115 5.25 -2.57 -10.78
N SER A 116 4.97 -2.72 -12.06
CA SER A 116 4.33 -3.93 -12.58
C SER A 116 4.90 -4.32 -13.94
N THR A 117 5.61 -3.38 -14.58
CA THR A 117 6.31 -3.64 -15.83
C THR A 117 7.72 -4.20 -15.60
N PRO A 118 8.29 -4.90 -16.59
CA PRO A 118 9.70 -5.32 -16.53
C PRO A 118 10.69 -4.15 -16.35
N ALA A 119 10.31 -2.93 -16.75
CA ALA A 119 11.14 -1.74 -16.56
C ALA A 119 11.12 -1.29 -15.10
N GLY A 120 9.94 -1.16 -14.47
CA GLY A 120 9.81 -0.84 -13.05
C GLY A 120 10.53 -1.85 -12.16
N LEU A 121 10.34 -3.16 -12.41
CA LEU A 121 11.03 -4.19 -11.63
C LEU A 121 12.55 -4.15 -11.82
N ARG A 122 13.03 -3.82 -13.03
CA ARG A 122 14.48 -3.65 -13.27
C ARG A 122 15.02 -2.45 -12.49
N ALA A 123 14.30 -1.34 -12.49
CA ALA A 123 14.69 -0.16 -11.74
C ALA A 123 14.76 -0.46 -10.24
N LEU A 124 13.73 -1.08 -9.65
CA LEU A 124 13.78 -1.49 -8.24
C LEU A 124 14.97 -2.40 -7.93
N ARG A 125 15.31 -3.34 -8.82
CA ARG A 125 16.51 -4.19 -8.63
C ARG A 125 17.82 -3.40 -8.66
N GLN A 126 17.89 -2.30 -9.40
CA GLN A 126 19.06 -1.40 -9.41
C GLN A 126 19.12 -0.57 -8.13
N GLU A 127 17.97 -0.13 -7.63
CA GLU A 127 17.84 0.64 -6.38
C GLU A 127 18.20 -0.17 -5.13
N LEU A 128 18.32 -1.50 -5.22
CA LEU A 128 18.90 -2.31 -4.13
C LEU A 128 20.35 -1.92 -3.81
N ASP A 129 21.06 -1.29 -4.75
CA ASP A 129 22.44 -0.80 -4.60
C ASP A 129 22.52 0.74 -4.46
N ALA A 130 21.39 1.41 -4.22
CA ALA A 130 21.36 2.87 -4.05
C ALA A 130 22.29 3.33 -2.91
N GLU A 131 22.87 4.53 -3.02
CA GLU A 131 23.72 5.10 -1.96
C GLU A 131 22.90 5.34 -0.67
N ASP A 132 21.65 5.76 -0.85
CA ASP A 132 20.73 6.05 0.24
C ASP A 132 20.10 4.78 0.83
N PRO A 133 20.25 4.53 2.15
CA PRO A 133 19.60 3.39 2.80
C PRO A 133 18.07 3.38 2.70
N THR A 134 17.41 4.53 2.66
CA THR A 134 15.93 4.59 2.55
C THR A 134 15.47 4.13 1.17
N GLU A 135 16.15 4.55 0.11
CA GLU A 135 15.87 4.10 -1.26
C GLU A 135 16.08 2.58 -1.40
N ARG A 136 17.19 2.04 -0.85
CA ARG A 136 17.41 0.58 -0.81
C ARG A 136 16.31 -0.17 -0.09
N ALA A 137 15.87 0.34 1.06
CA ALA A 137 14.84 -0.29 1.89
C ALA A 137 13.47 -0.32 1.18
N LEU A 138 13.07 0.79 0.56
CA LEU A 138 11.84 0.89 -0.23
C LEU A 138 11.89 -0.02 -1.46
N ALA A 139 13.03 -0.05 -2.15
CA ALA A 139 13.23 -0.94 -3.30
C ALA A 139 13.11 -2.41 -2.90
N ALA A 140 13.69 -2.77 -1.76
CA ALA A 140 13.57 -4.12 -1.20
C ALA A 140 12.11 -4.48 -0.89
N GLU A 141 11.37 -3.60 -0.21
CA GLU A 141 9.94 -3.82 0.08
C GLU A 141 9.12 -4.02 -1.20
N GLY A 142 9.33 -3.16 -2.21
CA GLY A 142 8.63 -3.25 -3.49
C GLY A 142 8.87 -4.60 -4.18
N LEU A 143 10.10 -5.10 -4.16
CA LEU A 143 10.45 -6.40 -4.74
C LEU A 143 9.89 -7.57 -3.93
N LEU A 144 9.91 -7.52 -2.59
CA LEU A 144 9.36 -8.57 -1.73
C LEU A 144 7.85 -8.72 -1.90
N ARG A 145 7.12 -7.61 -2.04
CA ARG A 145 5.68 -7.60 -2.38
C ARG A 145 5.33 -8.38 -3.65
N ARG A 146 6.32 -8.63 -4.50
CA ARG A 146 6.18 -9.25 -5.82
C ARG A 146 6.86 -10.61 -5.88
N GLY A 147 7.23 -11.18 -4.73
CA GLY A 147 7.86 -12.48 -4.65
C GLY A 147 9.31 -12.50 -5.12
N GLU A 148 10.01 -11.35 -5.20
CA GLU A 148 11.43 -11.32 -5.55
C GLU A 148 12.32 -11.44 -4.30
N SER A 149 12.62 -12.67 -3.90
CA SER A 149 13.40 -13.01 -2.68
C SER A 149 14.82 -12.43 -2.65
N GLN A 150 15.37 -12.02 -3.80
CA GLN A 150 16.69 -11.39 -3.91
C GLN A 150 16.81 -10.07 -3.11
N ALA A 151 15.70 -9.49 -2.68
CA ALA A 151 15.66 -8.30 -1.81
C ALA A 151 15.84 -8.61 -0.31
N LEU A 152 15.69 -9.87 0.13
CA LEU A 152 15.81 -10.25 1.55
C LEU A 152 17.16 -9.84 2.17
N PRO A 153 18.33 -9.98 1.50
CA PRO A 153 19.62 -9.57 2.06
C PRO A 153 19.70 -8.09 2.44
N VAL A 154 18.98 -7.22 1.73
CA VAL A 154 18.93 -5.79 2.08
C VAL A 154 18.30 -5.61 3.45
N LEU A 155 17.13 -6.23 3.71
CA LEU A 155 16.48 -6.13 5.01
C LEU A 155 17.29 -6.79 6.12
N ILE A 156 17.89 -7.96 5.88
CA ILE A 156 18.77 -8.62 6.85
C ILE A 156 19.93 -7.69 7.23
N GLY A 157 20.50 -6.99 6.24
CA GLY A 157 21.56 -6.01 6.43
C GLY A 157 21.18 -4.82 7.31
N LEU A 158 19.89 -4.48 7.42
CA LEU A 158 19.36 -3.34 8.16
C LEU A 158 18.98 -3.65 9.62
N LEU A 159 19.08 -4.91 10.07
CA LEU A 159 18.71 -5.31 11.44
C LEU A 159 19.58 -4.68 12.56
N ASP A 160 20.70 -4.09 12.20
CA ASP A 160 21.64 -3.37 13.07
C ASP A 160 21.77 -1.87 12.69
N ASP A 161 20.78 -1.33 11.97
CA ASP A 161 20.74 0.07 11.55
C ASP A 161 19.67 0.86 12.35
N GLU A 162 20.11 1.86 13.12
CA GLU A 162 19.24 2.79 13.89
C GLU A 162 18.89 4.07 13.13
N THR A 163 19.28 4.17 11.86
CA THR A 163 18.93 5.34 11.04
C THR A 163 17.41 5.41 10.89
N PRO A 164 16.78 6.58 11.08
CA PRO A 164 15.37 6.74 10.79
C PRO A 164 15.08 6.55 9.30
N LEU A 165 14.01 5.81 8.98
CA LEU A 165 13.45 5.74 7.65
C LEU A 165 12.92 7.13 7.27
N ARG A 166 13.51 7.73 6.22
CA ARG A 166 13.12 9.08 5.78
C ARG A 166 11.70 9.07 5.21
N GLY A 167 10.92 10.08 5.59
CA GLY A 167 9.52 10.23 5.16
C GLY A 167 8.51 9.32 5.88
N ALA A 168 8.94 8.50 6.85
CA ALA A 168 8.03 7.64 7.61
C ALA A 168 7.29 8.42 8.71
N GLU A 169 5.95 8.31 8.73
CA GLU A 169 5.11 8.84 9.79
C GLU A 169 4.17 7.76 10.38
N PRO A 170 4.26 7.45 11.69
CA PRO A 170 5.25 7.95 12.66
C PRO A 170 6.68 7.52 12.30
N PRO A 171 7.72 8.15 12.88
CA PRO A 171 9.10 7.74 12.63
C PRO A 171 9.34 6.27 12.95
N VAL A 172 9.97 5.56 12.03
CA VAL A 172 10.39 4.15 12.17
C VAL A 172 11.88 4.07 11.87
N ASP A 173 12.64 3.31 12.66
CA ASP A 173 14.06 3.06 12.40
C ASP A 173 14.23 1.91 11.39
N MET A 174 15.36 1.88 10.68
CA MET A 174 15.67 0.84 9.67
C MET A 174 15.55 -0.58 10.23
N TRP A 175 16.07 -0.85 11.43
CA TRP A 175 15.95 -2.17 12.05
C TRP A 175 14.49 -2.56 12.31
N GLY A 176 13.64 -1.60 12.70
CA GLY A 176 12.22 -1.81 12.97
C GLY A 176 11.46 -2.12 11.68
N PHE A 177 11.69 -1.32 10.64
CA PHE A 177 11.16 -1.54 9.29
C PHE A 177 11.56 -2.91 8.74
N ALA A 178 12.86 -3.22 8.80
CA ALA A 178 13.37 -4.51 8.35
C ALA A 178 12.78 -5.69 9.13
N SER A 179 12.65 -5.55 10.46
CA SER A 179 12.07 -6.59 11.30
C SER A 179 10.62 -6.88 10.93
N GLU A 180 9.81 -5.85 10.73
CA GLU A 180 8.42 -5.97 10.30
C GLU A 180 8.31 -6.71 8.97
N LEU A 181 9.11 -6.31 7.98
CA LEU A 181 9.05 -6.89 6.63
C LEU A 181 9.58 -8.32 6.59
N LEU A 182 10.64 -8.65 7.34
CA LEU A 182 11.15 -10.01 7.45
C LEU A 182 10.11 -10.96 8.09
N LEU A 183 9.43 -10.51 9.15
CA LEU A 183 8.34 -11.26 9.77
C LEU A 183 7.10 -11.35 8.88
N ARG A 184 6.84 -10.32 8.06
CA ARG A 184 5.72 -10.30 7.11
C ARG A 184 5.94 -11.28 5.97
N TYR A 185 7.11 -11.23 5.33
CA TYR A 185 7.38 -11.91 4.06
C TYR A 185 8.06 -13.25 4.23
N THR A 186 8.35 -13.73 5.44
CA THR A 186 8.94 -15.06 5.63
C THR A 186 8.24 -15.82 6.74
N ASP A 187 8.40 -17.13 6.76
CA ASP A 187 7.92 -18.02 7.83
C ASP A 187 8.88 -18.12 9.02
N ARG A 188 9.83 -17.17 9.12
CA ARG A 188 10.91 -17.17 10.11
C ARG A 188 10.79 -16.01 11.07
N ASP A 189 11.31 -16.21 12.26
CA ASP A 189 11.25 -15.24 13.35
C ASP A 189 12.64 -14.92 13.90
N PHE A 190 13.40 -15.95 14.28
CA PHE A 190 14.75 -15.83 14.88
C PHE A 190 14.83 -14.84 16.07
N GLY A 191 13.72 -14.64 16.80
CA GLY A 191 13.61 -13.74 17.95
C GLY A 191 13.04 -12.36 17.64
N LEU A 192 12.82 -12.01 16.36
CA LEU A 192 12.42 -10.66 15.96
C LEU A 192 11.03 -10.25 16.46
N SER A 193 10.04 -11.14 16.56
CA SER A 193 8.70 -10.76 17.06
C SER A 193 8.70 -10.30 18.52
N THR A 194 9.77 -10.58 19.26
CA THR A 194 9.96 -10.17 20.65
C THR A 194 11.07 -9.13 20.84
N ALA A 195 11.70 -8.68 19.74
CA ALA A 195 12.77 -7.70 19.81
C ALA A 195 12.20 -6.30 20.07
N GLU A 196 12.46 -5.76 21.27
CA GLU A 196 12.05 -4.40 21.66
C GLU A 196 13.18 -3.37 21.50
N SER A 197 14.32 -3.76 20.90
CA SER A 197 15.48 -2.88 20.72
C SER A 197 16.36 -3.33 19.56
N ILE A 198 17.15 -2.39 19.02
CA ILE A 198 18.17 -2.67 18.00
C ILE A 198 19.17 -3.74 18.44
N ALA A 199 19.55 -3.79 19.73
CA ALA A 199 20.47 -4.80 20.23
C ALA A 199 19.88 -6.21 20.07
N ALA A 200 18.60 -6.39 20.39
CA ALA A 200 17.91 -7.67 20.22
C ALA A 200 17.73 -8.03 18.73
N ALA A 201 17.41 -7.07 17.87
CA ALA A 201 17.34 -7.29 16.42
C ALA A 201 18.71 -7.66 15.83
N SER A 202 19.78 -7.00 16.28
CA SER A 202 21.17 -7.28 15.87
C SER A 202 21.62 -8.69 16.28
N GLU A 203 21.16 -9.20 17.42
CA GLU A 203 21.43 -10.58 17.85
C GLU A 203 20.78 -11.63 16.94
N ALA A 204 19.66 -11.30 16.30
CA ALA A 204 18.98 -12.18 15.33
C ALA A 204 19.67 -12.19 13.96
N LYS A 205 20.38 -11.12 13.59
CA LYS A 205 20.98 -10.94 12.25
C LYS A 205 21.83 -12.13 11.77
N PRO A 206 22.76 -12.71 12.55
CA PRO A 206 23.55 -13.86 12.10
C PRO A 206 22.70 -15.09 11.75
N ALA A 207 21.58 -15.31 12.45
CA ALA A 207 20.68 -16.42 12.17
C ALA A 207 19.92 -16.20 10.85
N TRP A 208 19.49 -14.97 10.57
CA TRP A 208 18.91 -14.57 9.29
C TRP A 208 19.90 -14.73 8.13
N GLU A 209 21.13 -14.25 8.30
CA GLU A 209 22.19 -14.40 7.29
C GLU A 209 22.48 -15.86 6.99
N GLN A 210 22.62 -16.69 8.03
CA GLN A 210 22.84 -18.13 7.87
C GLN A 210 21.67 -18.81 7.17
N TRP A 211 20.43 -18.47 7.55
CA TRP A 211 19.24 -19.00 6.92
C TRP A 211 19.21 -18.64 5.43
N TRP A 212 19.41 -17.37 5.08
CA TRP A 212 19.45 -16.94 3.68
C TRP A 212 20.54 -17.68 2.88
N GLN A 213 21.76 -17.78 3.42
CA GLN A 213 22.86 -18.52 2.77
C GLN A 213 22.50 -19.99 2.46
N SER A 214 21.69 -20.62 3.31
CA SER A 214 21.26 -22.01 3.12
C SER A 214 19.99 -22.19 2.28
N SER A 215 19.16 -21.15 2.18
CA SER A 215 17.80 -21.24 1.64
C SER A 215 17.58 -20.43 0.36
N ALA A 216 18.53 -19.60 -0.07
CA ALA A 216 18.38 -18.71 -1.21
C ALA A 216 17.94 -19.42 -2.51
N GLU A 217 18.38 -20.67 -2.72
CA GLU A 217 18.05 -21.46 -3.92
C GLU A 217 16.79 -22.34 -3.76
N THR A 218 16.26 -22.49 -2.54
CA THR A 218 15.17 -23.41 -2.21
C THR A 218 13.93 -22.72 -1.65
N ILE A 219 13.98 -21.40 -1.52
CA ILE A 219 12.89 -20.58 -1.05
C ILE A 219 11.96 -20.20 -2.20
N GLU A 220 10.67 -20.39 -2.02
CA GLU A 220 9.65 -20.08 -3.01
C GLU A 220 8.60 -19.13 -2.45
N TRP A 221 8.05 -18.30 -3.33
CA TRP A 221 6.92 -17.42 -3.00
C TRP A 221 5.64 -18.23 -2.88
N ASN A 222 4.97 -18.14 -1.73
CA ASN A 222 3.63 -18.66 -1.52
C ASN A 222 2.61 -17.52 -1.71
N GLU A 223 1.87 -17.58 -2.82
CA GLU A 223 0.84 -16.58 -3.16
C GLU A 223 -0.31 -16.50 -2.15
N ASP A 224 -0.71 -17.63 -1.55
CA ASP A 224 -1.87 -17.65 -0.63
C ASP A 224 -1.54 -16.95 0.69
N GLU A 225 -0.28 -17.03 1.12
CA GLU A 225 0.17 -16.47 2.38
C GLU A 225 0.97 -15.17 2.23
N GLN A 226 1.33 -14.82 1.00
CA GLN A 226 2.20 -13.69 0.68
C GLN A 226 3.54 -13.78 1.43
N GLN A 227 4.09 -15.00 1.49
CA GLN A 227 5.30 -15.32 2.25
C GLN A 227 6.24 -16.22 1.46
N PHE A 228 7.53 -16.02 1.67
CA PHE A 228 8.58 -16.92 1.24
C PHE A 228 8.68 -18.12 2.18
N ARG A 229 8.63 -19.33 1.61
CA ARG A 229 8.77 -20.60 2.34
C ARG A 229 9.92 -21.43 1.79
N SER A 230 10.65 -22.08 2.70
CA SER A 230 11.61 -23.11 2.30
C SER A 230 10.85 -24.36 1.84
N LEU A 231 11.20 -24.90 0.67
CA LEU A 231 10.71 -26.21 0.27
C LEU A 231 11.21 -27.30 1.24
N PRO A 232 10.38 -28.32 1.56
CA PRO A 232 10.76 -29.44 2.41
C PRO A 232 11.82 -30.36 1.79
#